data_AF-A0A914EJ14-F1
#
_entry.id   AF-A0A914EJ14-F1
#
_cell.length_a   1.000
_cell.length_b   1.000
_cell.length_c   1.000
_cell.angle_alpha   90.00
_cell.angle_beta   90.00
_cell.angle_gamma   90.00
#
_symmetry.space_group_name_H-M   'P 1'
#
loop_
_entity.id
_entity.type
_entity.pdbx_description
1 polymer ?
#
loop_
_entity_poly.entity_id
_entity_poly.type
_entity_poly.pdbx_seq_one_letter_code
_entity_poly.pdbx_strand_id
1 'polypeptide(L)'
;MLGKLVLLSLLAYALSQCIDRVNNTVDIADDANVNNNVIFQNAVGATYDNNSNPSCYKGVANLKFPGILGLVSGTVVVNQANDFDNNTKILLTLIKNDHLLGTVCKDGKSQTIFVPDKDCSIAFCTKEESLCKALSSPGTYTLGELEGDAGIGSTINLPNVSNDIKPLLKGQWKVELKFQTGSGNIVAGLIIPSNDNGWLYIEE
;
A
#
# COMPACT_ATOMS: atom_id res chain seq x y z
N MET A 1 -24.77 -26.55 -30.29
CA MET A 1 -23.47 -26.29 -29.62
C MET A 1 -22.99 -24.84 -29.72
N LEU A 2 -23.62 -23.94 -30.49
CA LEU A 2 -23.23 -22.52 -30.59
C LEU A 2 -23.55 -21.69 -29.32
N GLY A 3 -24.66 -21.97 -28.63
CA GLY A 3 -25.10 -21.17 -27.46
C GLY A 3 -24.24 -21.34 -26.20
N LYS A 4 -23.47 -22.42 -26.07
CA LYS A 4 -22.56 -22.63 -24.92
C LYS A 4 -21.25 -21.85 -25.05
N LEU A 5 -20.79 -21.58 -26.27
CA LEU A 5 -19.54 -20.85 -26.51
C LEU A 5 -19.68 -19.34 -26.23
N VAL A 6 -20.85 -18.77 -26.52
CA VAL A 6 -21.14 -17.34 -26.30
C VAL A 6 -21.28 -16.99 -24.80
N LEU A 7 -21.78 -17.92 -23.98
CA LEU A 7 -21.90 -17.71 -22.54
C LEU A 7 -20.53 -17.74 -21.83
N LEU A 8 -19.62 -18.59 -22.30
CA LEU A 8 -18.26 -18.72 -21.75
C LEU A 8 -17.38 -17.49 -22.05
N SER A 9 -17.54 -16.87 -23.23
CA SER A 9 -16.80 -15.65 -23.57
C SER A 9 -17.28 -14.41 -22.81
N LEU A 10 -18.58 -14.31 -22.50
CA LEU A 10 -19.14 -13.22 -21.68
C LEU A 10 -18.68 -13.30 -20.21
N LEU A 11 -18.58 -14.51 -19.64
CA LEU A 11 -18.03 -14.69 -18.29
C LEU A 11 -16.54 -14.32 -18.22
N ALA A 12 -15.75 -14.66 -19.24
CA ALA A 12 -14.34 -14.30 -19.30
C ALA A 12 -14.11 -12.79 -19.43
N TYR A 13 -15.00 -12.08 -20.13
CA TYR A 13 -14.93 -10.62 -20.29
C TYR A 13 -15.28 -9.88 -18.99
N ALA A 14 -16.28 -10.35 -18.24
CA ALA A 14 -16.63 -9.78 -16.93
C ALA A 14 -15.53 -9.99 -15.87
N LEU A 15 -14.77 -11.09 -15.97
CA LEU A 15 -13.61 -11.37 -15.11
C LEU A 15 -12.33 -10.60 -15.52
N SER A 16 -12.33 -9.92 -16.67
CA SER A 16 -11.16 -9.20 -17.19
C SER A 16 -11.28 -7.69 -17.14
N GLN A 17 -12.42 -7.13 -16.73
CA GLN A 17 -12.59 -5.69 -16.64
C GLN A 17 -11.94 -5.14 -15.38
N CYS A 18 -11.16 -4.07 -15.55
CA CYS A 18 -10.63 -3.27 -14.46
C CYS A 18 -11.50 -2.03 -14.32
N ILE A 19 -12.59 -2.14 -13.56
CA ILE A 19 -13.49 -1.02 -13.30
C ILE A 19 -12.90 -0.19 -12.17
N ASP A 20 -12.77 1.11 -12.40
CA ASP A 20 -12.20 2.04 -11.43
C ASP A 20 -13.00 2.07 -10.12
N ARG A 21 -12.28 2.04 -9.00
CA ARG A 21 -12.76 1.98 -7.61
C ARG A 21 -13.65 0.78 -7.30
N VAL A 22 -13.62 -0.25 -8.15
CA VAL A 22 -14.35 -1.51 -7.95
C VAL A 22 -13.39 -2.69 -7.95
N ASN A 23 -12.58 -2.82 -9.01
CA ASN A 23 -11.65 -3.95 -9.16
C ASN A 23 -10.23 -3.58 -8.74
N ASN A 24 -9.83 -2.32 -8.91
CA ASN A 24 -8.49 -1.84 -8.62
C ASN A 24 -8.32 -1.40 -7.15
N THR A 25 -9.18 -1.84 -6.23
CA THR A 25 -9.15 -1.43 -4.82
C THR A 25 -8.42 -2.43 -3.93
N VAL A 26 -7.75 -1.91 -2.89
CA VAL A 26 -7.12 -2.67 -1.82
C VAL A 26 -7.65 -2.20 -0.47
N ASP A 27 -8.02 -3.15 0.38
CA ASP A 27 -8.37 -2.84 1.75
C ASP A 27 -7.09 -2.70 2.58
N ILE A 28 -7.09 -1.74 3.49
CA ILE A 28 -5.99 -1.46 4.40
C ILE A 28 -6.53 -1.71 5.80
N ALA A 29 -5.86 -2.58 6.55
CA ALA A 29 -6.21 -2.85 7.93
C ALA A 29 -5.01 -2.64 8.85
N ASP A 30 -5.30 -2.31 10.11
CA ASP A 30 -4.30 -2.27 11.15
C ASP A 30 -3.73 -3.66 11.45
N ASP A 31 -2.42 -3.74 11.66
CA ASP A 31 -1.76 -4.93 12.18
C ASP A 31 -2.13 -5.10 13.66
N ALA A 32 -2.89 -6.16 13.97
CA ALA A 32 -3.32 -6.48 15.33
C ALA A 32 -2.17 -6.82 16.30
N ASN A 33 -0.96 -7.08 15.78
CA ASN A 33 0.23 -7.34 16.59
C ASN A 33 0.99 -6.06 16.98
N VAL A 34 0.53 -4.90 16.51
CA VAL A 34 1.12 -3.59 16.83
C VAL A 34 0.19 -2.85 17.77
N ASN A 35 0.76 -2.20 18.79
CA ASN A 35 0.01 -1.29 19.64
C ASN A 35 -0.19 0.04 18.92
N ASN A 36 -1.25 0.12 18.10
CA ASN A 36 -1.50 1.24 17.20
C ASN A 36 -2.01 2.48 17.95
N ASN A 37 -1.24 3.56 17.90
CA ASN A 37 -1.70 4.90 18.29
C ASN A 37 -2.39 5.62 17.13
N VAL A 38 -2.00 5.31 15.89
CA VAL A 38 -2.70 5.71 14.66
C VAL A 38 -3.44 4.49 14.12
N ILE A 39 -4.76 4.59 14.02
CA ILE A 39 -5.70 3.51 13.69
C ILE A 39 -6.39 3.84 12.37
N PHE A 40 -6.41 2.89 11.45
CA PHE A 40 -7.04 3.03 10.14
C PHE A 40 -8.33 2.21 10.08
N GLN A 41 -9.47 2.88 9.96
CA GLN A 41 -10.79 2.27 9.97
C GLN A 41 -11.42 2.32 8.58
N ASN A 42 -11.81 1.15 8.05
CA ASN A 42 -12.44 1.00 6.74
C ASN A 42 -11.65 1.71 5.63
N ALA A 43 -10.32 1.67 5.72
CA ALA A 43 -9.43 2.34 4.80
C ALA A 43 -9.33 1.54 3.50
N VAL A 44 -9.61 2.20 2.38
CA VAL A 44 -9.59 1.61 1.04
C VAL A 44 -8.75 2.50 0.14
N GLY A 45 -7.79 1.88 -0.54
CA GLY A 45 -6.99 2.50 -1.58
C GLY A 45 -7.39 2.01 -2.97
N ALA A 46 -7.16 2.80 -4.01
CA ALA A 46 -7.28 2.41 -5.41
C ALA A 46 -5.92 2.47 -6.11
N THR A 47 -5.63 1.49 -6.94
CA THR A 47 -4.34 1.33 -7.60
C THR A 47 -4.42 1.80 -9.06
N TYR A 48 -3.43 2.58 -9.47
CA TYR A 48 -3.34 3.16 -10.81
C TYR A 48 -1.92 3.05 -11.36
N ASP A 49 -1.81 3.06 -12.69
CA ASP A 49 -0.52 3.21 -13.38
C ASP A 49 -0.02 4.66 -13.34
N ASN A 50 1.17 4.90 -13.89
CA ASN A 50 1.78 6.23 -13.95
C ASN A 50 1.03 7.24 -14.84
N ASN A 51 0.02 6.80 -15.60
CA ASN A 51 -0.86 7.64 -16.41
C ASN A 51 -2.24 7.83 -15.76
N SER A 52 -2.41 7.45 -14.49
CA SER A 52 -3.66 7.50 -13.74
C SER A 52 -4.77 6.58 -14.29
N ASN A 53 -4.43 5.53 -15.05
CA ASN A 53 -5.41 4.51 -15.43
C ASN A 53 -5.56 3.47 -14.31
N PRO A 54 -6.78 2.95 -14.03
CA PRO A 54 -6.98 1.92 -13.03
C PRO A 54 -6.17 0.67 -13.37
N SER A 55 -5.47 0.13 -12.37
CA SER A 55 -4.54 -0.98 -12.56
C SER A 55 -5.08 -2.27 -11.93
N CYS A 56 -5.23 -3.32 -12.76
CA CYS A 56 -5.65 -4.64 -12.30
C CYS A 56 -4.83 -5.75 -12.96
N TYR A 57 -4.67 -6.86 -12.25
CA TYR A 57 -4.16 -8.12 -12.76
C TYR A 57 -5.23 -9.20 -12.56
N LYS A 58 -5.76 -9.76 -13.65
CA LYS A 58 -6.86 -10.75 -13.62
C LYS A 58 -8.11 -10.27 -12.85
N GLY A 59 -8.48 -9.00 -13.02
CA GLY A 59 -9.71 -8.43 -12.44
C GLY A 59 -9.61 -8.02 -10.97
N VAL A 60 -8.43 -8.10 -10.36
CA VAL A 60 -8.14 -7.61 -8.99
C VAL A 60 -7.03 -6.57 -9.00
N ALA A 61 -6.91 -5.77 -7.94
CA ALA A 61 -5.96 -4.68 -7.84
C ALA A 61 -4.51 -5.10 -8.12
N ASN A 62 -3.79 -4.20 -8.78
CA ASN A 62 -2.39 -4.40 -9.17
C ASN A 62 -1.58 -3.13 -8.91
N LEU A 63 -0.56 -3.24 -8.07
CA LEU A 63 0.30 -2.12 -7.73
C LEU A 63 1.42 -1.97 -8.76
N LYS A 64 1.50 -0.79 -9.38
CA LYS A 64 2.54 -0.45 -10.37
C LYS A 64 3.65 0.39 -9.76
N PHE A 65 4.89 0.15 -10.19
CA PHE A 65 6.04 0.97 -9.80
C PHE A 65 6.84 1.41 -11.04
N PRO A 66 6.86 2.72 -11.39
CA PRO A 66 6.12 3.80 -10.76
C PRO A 66 4.61 3.70 -11.02
N GLY A 67 3.81 4.22 -10.09
CA GLY A 67 2.36 4.17 -10.15
C GLY A 67 1.74 5.09 -9.12
N ILE A 68 0.42 5.01 -8.94
CA ILE A 68 -0.32 5.90 -8.04
C ILE A 68 -1.23 5.06 -7.15
N LEU A 69 -1.24 5.37 -5.85
CA LEU A 69 -2.20 4.85 -4.89
C LEU A 69 -3.18 5.96 -4.51
N GLY A 70 -4.41 5.90 -5.00
CA GLY A 70 -5.48 6.80 -4.61
C GLY A 70 -6.10 6.43 -3.27
N LEU A 71 -6.42 7.41 -2.44
CA LEU A 71 -7.20 7.25 -1.23
C LEU A 71 -8.69 7.29 -1.62
N VAL A 72 -9.46 6.25 -1.27
CA VAL A 72 -10.87 6.14 -1.69
C VAL A 72 -11.81 6.46 -0.54
N SER A 73 -11.62 5.79 0.60
CA SER A 73 -12.46 5.96 1.78
C SER A 73 -11.73 5.49 3.02
N GLY A 74 -12.16 5.98 4.18
CA GLY A 74 -11.64 5.55 5.47
C GLY A 74 -11.58 6.69 6.46
N THR A 75 -11.33 6.31 7.71
CA THR A 75 -11.12 7.23 8.82
C THR A 75 -9.80 6.87 9.48
N VAL A 76 -8.98 7.88 9.74
CA VAL A 76 -7.76 7.76 10.52
C VAL A 76 -7.98 8.36 11.89
N VAL A 77 -7.78 7.57 12.93
CA VAL A 77 -7.89 8.00 14.33
C VAL A 77 -6.50 8.05 14.94
N VAL A 78 -6.10 9.23 15.41
CA VAL A 78 -4.86 9.45 16.15
C VAL A 78 -5.22 9.62 17.62
N ASN A 79 -4.93 8.61 18.44
CA ASN A 79 -5.36 8.60 19.85
C ASN A 79 -4.54 9.57 20.71
N GLN A 80 -3.25 9.69 20.45
CA GLN A 80 -2.30 10.52 21.18
C GLN A 80 -1.33 11.21 20.23
N ALA A 81 -0.68 12.29 20.68
CA ALA A 81 0.27 13.01 19.86
C ALA A 81 1.47 12.11 19.56
N ASN A 82 1.91 12.09 18.30
CA ASN A 82 3.09 11.35 17.86
C ASN A 82 4.27 12.31 17.68
N ASP A 83 5.46 11.86 18.03
CA ASP A 83 6.72 12.58 17.81
C ASP A 83 7.26 12.35 16.39
N PHE A 84 6.39 12.44 15.39
CA PHE A 84 6.82 12.37 14.01
C PHE A 84 7.73 13.55 13.64
N ASP A 85 8.84 13.22 13.00
CA ASP A 85 9.92 14.11 12.61
C ASP A 85 10.55 13.63 11.29
N ASN A 86 11.56 14.35 10.81
CA ASN A 86 12.25 13.98 9.56
C ASN A 86 13.00 12.62 9.62
N ASN A 87 13.18 12.05 10.81
CA ASN A 87 13.78 10.73 10.99
C ASN A 87 12.75 9.59 11.01
N THR A 88 11.46 9.93 10.97
CA THR A 88 10.35 8.97 10.96
C THR A 88 10.38 8.14 9.69
N LYS A 89 10.28 6.82 9.87
CA LYS A 89 10.39 5.83 8.81
C LYS A 89 9.16 4.95 8.74
N ILE A 90 8.79 4.56 7.53
CA ILE A 90 7.99 3.37 7.33
C ILE A 90 8.95 2.20 7.14
N LEU A 91 8.83 1.20 8.01
CA LEU A 91 9.56 -0.06 7.96
C LEU A 91 8.73 -1.07 7.17
N LEU A 92 9.30 -1.65 6.12
CA LEU A 92 8.60 -2.59 5.25
C LEU A 92 8.85 -4.03 5.70
N THR A 93 7.78 -4.82 5.72
CA THR A 93 7.84 -6.28 5.62
C THR A 93 7.24 -6.68 4.28
N LEU A 94 8.05 -7.31 3.43
CA LEU A 94 7.68 -7.69 2.07
C LEU A 94 7.91 -9.18 1.90
N ILE A 95 6.86 -9.93 1.60
CA ILE A 95 6.92 -11.38 1.38
C ILE A 95 6.44 -11.67 -0.02
N LYS A 96 7.31 -12.23 -0.86
CA LYS A 96 6.95 -12.68 -2.20
C LYS A 96 6.34 -14.08 -2.13
N ASN A 97 5.30 -14.32 -2.92
CA ASN A 97 4.75 -15.66 -3.14
C ASN A 97 5.68 -16.46 -4.08
N ASP A 98 6.90 -16.71 -3.62
CA ASP A 98 7.93 -17.41 -4.37
C ASP A 98 8.76 -18.23 -3.40
N HIS A 99 8.95 -19.51 -3.71
CA HIS A 99 9.60 -20.45 -2.80
C HIS A 99 11.12 -20.21 -2.66
N LEU A 100 11.73 -19.46 -3.59
CA LEU A 100 13.15 -19.14 -3.57
C LEU A 100 13.42 -17.82 -2.83
N LEU A 101 12.60 -16.79 -3.07
CA LEU A 101 12.80 -15.46 -2.48
C LEU A 101 12.11 -15.29 -1.13
N GLY A 102 10.87 -15.79 -0.97
CA GLY A 102 10.10 -15.70 0.27
C GLY A 102 10.08 -14.28 0.86
N THR A 103 10.49 -14.16 2.12
CA THR A 103 10.61 -12.87 2.81
C THR A 103 11.80 -12.07 2.26
N VAL A 104 11.53 -10.89 1.72
CA VAL A 104 12.54 -10.00 1.15
C VAL A 104 12.94 -8.89 2.11
N CYS A 105 11.95 -8.28 2.77
CA CYS A 105 12.13 -7.32 3.84
C CYS A 105 11.37 -7.79 5.07
N LYS A 106 11.93 -7.56 6.26
CA LYS A 106 11.26 -7.78 7.54
C LYS A 106 11.56 -6.60 8.46
N ASP A 107 10.52 -5.90 8.89
CA ASP A 107 10.60 -4.77 9.82
C ASP A 107 11.69 -3.74 9.42
N GLY A 108 11.78 -3.43 8.12
CA GLY A 108 12.75 -2.45 7.63
C GLY A 108 14.13 -2.99 7.29
N LYS A 109 14.35 -4.30 7.43
CA LYS A 109 15.64 -4.96 7.20
C LYS A 109 15.56 -5.96 6.06
N SER A 110 16.56 -5.93 5.18
CA SER A 110 16.65 -6.91 4.11
C SER A 110 16.94 -8.30 4.65
N GLN A 111 16.28 -9.29 4.06
CA GLN A 111 16.49 -10.71 4.32
C GLN A 111 17.20 -11.39 3.15
N THR A 112 17.57 -10.65 2.12
CA THR A 112 18.18 -11.18 0.89
C THR A 112 19.38 -10.35 0.46
N ILE A 113 20.31 -10.97 -0.28
CA ILE A 113 21.46 -10.24 -0.84
C ILE A 113 21.09 -9.33 -2.02
N PHE A 114 19.90 -9.49 -2.59
CA PHE A 114 19.47 -8.78 -3.80
C PHE A 114 18.83 -7.42 -3.50
N VAL A 115 18.32 -7.24 -2.28
CA VAL A 115 17.68 -5.99 -1.84
C VAL A 115 18.54 -5.38 -0.74
N PRO A 116 19.01 -4.13 -0.88
CA PRO A 116 19.76 -3.48 0.19
C PRO A 116 18.81 -2.97 1.28
N ASP A 117 19.29 -2.90 2.52
CA ASP A 117 18.52 -2.41 3.70
C ASP A 117 17.82 -1.06 3.46
N LYS A 118 18.47 -0.15 2.70
CA LYS A 118 17.91 1.17 2.38
C LYS A 118 16.58 1.10 1.62
N ASP A 119 16.35 0.02 0.87
CA ASP A 119 15.14 -0.16 0.06
C ASP A 119 14.03 -0.88 0.84
N CYS A 120 14.31 -1.36 2.06
CA CYS A 120 13.31 -1.91 2.97
C CYS A 120 12.69 -0.85 3.90
N SER A 121 13.07 0.43 3.78
CA SER A 121 12.48 1.51 4.58
C SER A 121 12.26 2.77 3.77
N ILE A 122 11.27 3.57 4.16
CA ILE A 122 10.91 4.83 3.49
C ILE A 122 11.01 5.96 4.51
N ALA A 123 11.74 7.02 4.17
CA ALA A 123 11.75 8.27 4.94
C ALA A 123 10.41 8.99 4.77
N PHE A 124 9.49 8.79 5.73
CA PHE A 124 8.08 9.11 5.57
C PHE A 124 7.83 10.62 5.57
N CYS A 125 8.16 11.30 6.67
CA CYS A 125 7.86 12.73 6.82
C CYS A 125 8.61 13.63 5.83
N THR A 126 9.76 13.18 5.33
CA THR A 126 10.51 13.89 4.27
C THR A 126 9.84 13.79 2.90
N LYS A 127 9.02 12.75 2.67
CA LYS A 127 8.31 12.53 1.40
C LYS A 127 6.87 13.01 1.45
N GLU A 128 6.21 12.86 2.58
CA GLU A 128 4.78 13.12 2.77
C GLU A 128 4.57 14.05 3.99
N GLU A 129 5.11 15.28 3.92
CA GLU A 129 5.12 16.23 5.04
C GLU A 129 3.70 16.53 5.56
N SER A 130 2.74 16.72 4.66
CA SER A 130 1.35 17.01 5.01
C SER A 130 0.69 15.87 5.78
N LEU A 131 0.87 14.62 5.30
CA LEU A 131 0.33 13.45 5.98
C LEU A 131 1.02 13.23 7.33
N CYS A 132 2.34 13.43 7.38
CA CYS A 132 3.08 13.37 8.63
C CYS A 132 2.52 14.35 9.68
N LYS A 133 2.30 15.61 9.33
CA LYS A 133 1.72 16.63 10.23
C LYS A 133 0.33 16.26 10.73
N ALA A 134 -0.54 15.76 9.85
CA ALA A 134 -1.89 15.33 10.22
C ALA A 134 -1.83 14.18 11.24
N LEU A 135 -0.97 13.19 11.00
CA LEU A 135 -0.83 12.04 11.89
C LEU A 135 -0.06 12.33 13.20
N SER A 136 0.61 13.48 13.31
CA SER A 136 1.24 13.93 14.56
C SER A 136 0.24 14.37 15.63
N SER A 137 -0.94 14.84 15.22
CA SER A 137 -1.89 15.51 16.12
C SER A 137 -3.08 14.61 16.46
N PRO A 138 -3.47 14.48 17.74
CA PRO A 138 -4.66 13.73 18.12
C PRO A 138 -5.90 14.23 17.40
N GLY A 139 -6.72 13.31 16.91
CA GLY A 139 -7.90 13.66 16.14
C GLY A 139 -8.49 12.47 15.40
N THR A 140 -9.62 12.71 14.76
CA THR A 140 -10.25 11.78 13.84
C THR A 140 -10.39 12.51 12.52
N TYR A 141 -9.83 11.93 11.47
CA TYR A 141 -9.78 12.53 10.15
C TYR A 141 -10.37 11.55 9.15
N THR A 142 -11.37 11.98 8.39
CA THR A 142 -11.75 11.24 7.18
C THR A 142 -10.71 11.47 6.09
N LEU A 143 -10.54 10.52 5.18
CA LEU A 143 -9.61 10.71 4.05
C LEU A 143 -9.98 11.95 3.21
N GLY A 144 -11.25 12.33 3.13
CA GLY A 144 -11.68 13.56 2.45
C GLY A 144 -11.30 14.87 3.19
N GLU A 145 -11.28 14.87 4.53
CA GLU A 145 -10.79 16.02 5.31
C GLU A 145 -9.27 16.18 5.19
N LEU A 146 -8.55 15.07 5.14
CA LEU A 146 -7.11 15.06 4.89
C LEU A 146 -6.77 15.66 3.52
N GLU A 147 -7.61 15.42 2.52
CA GLU A 147 -7.45 16.00 1.17
C GLU A 147 -7.66 17.52 1.14
N GLY A 148 -8.68 18.02 1.85
CA GLY A 148 -9.05 19.44 1.84
C GLY A 148 -8.20 20.30 2.77
N ASP A 149 -8.22 20.00 4.06
CA ASP A 149 -7.71 20.92 5.10
C ASP A 149 -6.20 20.74 5.35
N ALA A 150 -5.67 19.53 5.13
CA ALA A 150 -4.25 19.24 5.28
C ALA A 150 -3.47 19.33 3.97
N GLY A 151 -4.15 19.57 2.83
CA GLY A 151 -3.53 19.64 1.51
C GLY A 151 -2.81 18.34 1.11
N ILE A 152 -3.25 17.20 1.64
CA ILE A 152 -2.73 15.89 1.27
C ILE A 152 -3.32 15.58 -0.11
N GLY A 153 -2.48 15.24 -1.08
CA GLY A 153 -3.02 14.78 -2.36
C GLY A 153 -3.88 13.52 -2.11
N SER A 154 -5.05 13.43 -2.74
CA SER A 154 -5.88 12.20 -2.79
C SER A 154 -5.15 10.96 -3.33
N THR A 155 -3.87 11.09 -3.63
CA THR A 155 -3.02 10.15 -4.33
C THR A 155 -1.61 10.20 -3.76
N ILE A 156 -1.05 9.03 -3.47
CA ILE A 156 0.35 8.82 -3.12
C ILE A 156 1.06 8.33 -4.38
N ASN A 157 2.11 9.04 -4.80
CA ASN A 157 2.93 8.62 -5.93
C ASN A 157 3.93 7.55 -5.49
N LEU A 158 3.84 6.39 -6.11
CA LEU A 158 4.77 5.30 -5.87
C LEU A 158 6.09 5.57 -6.62
N PRO A 159 7.23 5.52 -5.94
CA PRO A 159 8.50 5.87 -6.54
C PRO A 159 8.90 4.88 -7.63
N ASN A 160 9.75 5.32 -8.54
CA ASN A 160 10.47 4.39 -9.39
C ASN A 160 11.38 3.51 -8.52
N VAL A 161 11.45 2.22 -8.86
CA VAL A 161 12.25 1.24 -8.13
C VAL A 161 13.62 1.12 -8.79
N SER A 162 14.66 0.82 -8.00
CA SER A 162 16.02 0.63 -8.50
C SER A 162 16.07 -0.53 -9.50
N ASN A 163 16.95 -0.42 -10.51
CA ASN A 163 17.10 -1.44 -11.55
C ASN A 163 17.45 -2.84 -11.01
N ASP A 164 18.05 -2.90 -9.81
CA ASP A 164 18.41 -4.15 -9.14
C ASP A 164 17.17 -4.90 -8.62
N ILE A 165 16.12 -4.18 -8.24
CA ILE A 165 14.90 -4.75 -7.65
C ILE A 165 13.82 -4.99 -8.71
N LYS A 166 13.81 -4.21 -9.80
CA LYS A 166 12.82 -4.34 -10.90
C LYS A 166 12.56 -5.78 -11.35
N PRO A 167 13.58 -6.63 -11.62
CA PRO A 167 13.35 -8.00 -12.05
C PRO A 167 12.63 -8.86 -11.00
N LEU A 168 12.74 -8.48 -9.73
CA LEU A 168 12.16 -9.20 -8.60
C LEU A 168 10.72 -8.75 -8.33
N LEU A 169 10.32 -7.54 -8.69
CA LEU A 169 9.02 -6.96 -8.35
C LEU A 169 7.85 -7.78 -8.87
N LYS A 170 7.93 -8.27 -10.10
CA LYS A 170 6.77 -8.89 -10.75
C LYS A 170 6.28 -10.13 -9.99
N GLY A 171 5.03 -10.12 -9.51
CA GLY A 171 4.41 -11.29 -8.87
C GLY A 171 3.47 -10.94 -7.74
N GLN A 172 3.08 -11.94 -6.95
CA GLN A 172 2.22 -11.75 -5.77
C GLN A 172 3.06 -11.47 -4.52
N TRP A 173 2.59 -10.52 -3.70
CA TRP A 173 3.27 -10.05 -2.50
C TRP A 173 2.31 -9.84 -1.33
N LYS A 174 2.81 -10.07 -0.12
CA LYS A 174 2.24 -9.49 1.09
C LYS A 174 3.05 -8.25 1.46
N VAL A 175 2.36 -7.18 1.80
CA VAL A 175 2.97 -5.92 2.22
C VAL A 175 2.46 -5.58 3.61
N GLU A 176 3.40 -5.37 4.52
CA GLU A 176 3.12 -4.82 5.84
C GLU A 176 4.01 -3.60 6.06
N LEU A 177 3.46 -2.59 6.71
CA LEU A 177 4.10 -1.31 6.96
C LEU A 177 4.09 -1.05 8.46
N LYS A 178 5.21 -0.60 9.05
CA LYS A 178 5.23 -0.08 10.42
C LYS A 178 5.78 1.33 10.45
N PHE A 179 5.06 2.24 11.11
CA PHE A 179 5.47 3.63 11.27
C PHE A 179 6.31 3.75 12.53
N GLN A 180 7.61 4.00 12.34
CA GLN A 180 8.58 4.21 13.40
C GLN A 180 8.93 5.68 13.50
N THR A 181 8.73 6.29 14.67
CA THR A 181 9.08 7.68 14.94
C THR A 181 10.60 7.86 15.06
N GLY A 182 11.10 9.10 15.05
CA GLY A 182 12.53 9.38 15.20
C GLY A 182 13.13 8.86 16.52
N SER A 183 12.31 8.75 17.58
CA SER A 183 12.70 8.15 18.87
C SER A 183 12.71 6.62 18.86
N GLY A 184 12.24 5.98 17.78
CA GLY A 184 12.25 4.53 17.60
C GLY A 184 10.93 3.83 17.96
N ASN A 185 9.91 4.57 18.38
CA ASN A 185 8.60 4.00 18.77
C ASN A 185 7.79 3.59 17.53
N ILE A 186 7.16 2.42 17.58
CA ILE A 186 6.19 2.01 16.56
C ILE A 186 4.82 2.52 16.99
N VAL A 187 4.20 3.35 16.14
CA VAL A 187 2.93 4.02 16.46
C VAL A 187 1.78 3.59 15.55
N ALA A 188 2.09 2.86 14.47
CA ALA A 188 1.11 2.27 13.58
C ALA A 188 1.70 1.08 12.85
N GLY A 189 0.88 0.07 12.57
CA GLY A 189 1.19 -1.08 11.72
C GLY A 189 0.03 -1.32 10.76
N LEU A 190 0.31 -1.56 9.48
CA LEU A 190 -0.69 -1.76 8.43
C LEU A 190 -0.40 -3.01 7.62
N ILE A 191 -1.46 -3.65 7.13
CA ILE A 191 -1.42 -4.79 6.20
C ILE A 191 -2.15 -4.39 4.91
N ILE A 192 -1.49 -4.61 3.76
CA ILE A 192 -1.99 -4.22 2.44
C ILE A 192 -1.71 -5.32 1.39
N PRO A 193 -2.73 -5.84 0.68
CA PRO A 193 -4.15 -5.75 1.01
C PRO A 193 -4.46 -6.53 2.29
N SER A 194 -5.51 -6.13 3.00
CA SER A 194 -6.12 -6.96 4.06
C SER A 194 -7.25 -7.85 3.52
N ASN A 195 -7.75 -7.59 2.30
CA ASN A 195 -8.65 -8.45 1.55
C ASN A 195 -7.92 -9.58 0.79
N ASP A 196 -8.69 -10.48 0.17
CA ASP A 196 -8.23 -11.49 -0.81
C ASP A 196 -6.98 -12.30 -0.38
N ASN A 197 -7.03 -12.88 0.83
CA ASN A 197 -5.95 -13.68 1.43
C ASN A 197 -4.62 -12.93 1.65
N GLY A 198 -4.62 -11.60 1.50
CA GLY A 198 -3.50 -10.70 1.78
C GLY A 198 -2.47 -10.58 0.66
N TRP A 199 -2.77 -11.05 -0.56
CA TRP A 199 -1.82 -11.03 -1.68
C TRP A 199 -2.15 -9.94 -2.70
N LEU A 200 -1.20 -9.04 -2.94
CA LEU A 200 -1.23 -8.03 -4.00
C LEU A 200 -0.39 -8.48 -5.19
N TYR A 201 -0.90 -8.34 -6.40
CA TYR A 201 0.00 -8.39 -7.56
C TYR A 201 0.76 -7.07 -7.68
N ILE A 202 2.07 -7.15 -7.88
CA ILE A 202 2.95 -6.00 -8.06
C ILE A 202 3.71 -6.20 -9.36
N GLU A 203 3.86 -5.13 -10.15
CA GLU A 203 4.71 -5.09 -11.34
C GLU A 203 5.25 -3.68 -11.63
N GLU A 204 6.09 -3.57 -12.66
CA GLU A 204 6.57 -2.29 -13.21
C GLU A 204 5.54 -1.68 -14.19
#